data_AF-A0A0R3JRE4-F1
#
_entry.id   AF-A0A0R3JRE4-F1
#
_cell.length_a   1.000
_cell.length_b   1.000
_cell.length_c   1.000
_cell.angle_alpha   90.00
_cell.angle_beta   90.00
_cell.angle_gamma   90.00
#
_symmetry.space_group_name_H-M   'P 1'
#
loop_
_entity.id
_entity.type
_entity.pdbx_description
1 polymer ?
#
loop_
_entity_poly.entity_id
_entity_poly.type
_entity_poly.pdbx_seq_one_letter_code
_entity_poly.pdbx_strand_id
1 'polypeptide(L)'
;MELLVLKKENETYSDIFNKLVEEVMEIKTEIEAIELEVGEKEKLIAETLDVIQVCIGLLDKLSHEGVNIRKAIEKHNLKLLQRGWRYKKVLYIDVD
;
A
#
# COMPACT_ATOMS: atom_id res chain seq x y z
N MET A 1 9.28 -12.38 -5.62
CA MET A 1 8.25 -12.18 -4.58
C MET A 1 7.00 -11.77 -5.29
N GLU A 2 5.87 -12.32 -4.89
CA GLU A 2 4.56 -12.07 -5.48
C GLU A 2 3.65 -11.60 -4.36
N LEU A 3 2.80 -10.62 -4.63
CA LEU A 3 1.71 -10.19 -3.75
C LEU A 3 0.40 -10.47 -4.46
N LEU A 4 -0.59 -10.94 -3.72
CA LEU A 4 -1.89 -11.30 -4.28
C LEU A 4 -2.74 -10.04 -4.46
N VAL A 5 -3.51 -9.97 -5.55
CA VAL A 5 -4.59 -9.00 -5.68
C VAL A 5 -5.86 -9.66 -5.15
N LEU A 6 -6.31 -9.23 -3.97
CA LEU A 6 -7.45 -9.82 -3.29
C LEU A 6 -8.71 -9.00 -3.54
N LYS A 7 -9.83 -9.70 -3.77
CA LYS A 7 -11.15 -9.09 -3.96
C LYS A 7 -12.06 -9.48 -2.80
N LYS A 8 -12.68 -8.48 -2.19
CA LYS A 8 -13.77 -8.66 -1.22
C LYS A 8 -15.09 -8.20 -1.83
N GLU A 9 -16.10 -9.06 -1.81
CA GLU A 9 -17.40 -8.74 -2.40
C GLU A 9 -18.08 -7.61 -1.64
N ASN A 10 -18.72 -6.69 -2.39
CA ASN A 10 -19.48 -5.55 -1.86
C ASN A 10 -18.68 -4.59 -0.95
N GLU A 11 -17.36 -4.60 -1.02
CA GLU A 11 -16.52 -3.70 -0.24
C GLU A 11 -16.67 -2.25 -0.71
N THR A 12 -17.02 -1.37 0.22
CA THR A 12 -17.18 0.06 -0.03
C THR A 12 -15.87 0.82 0.17
N TYR A 13 -15.79 2.05 -0.36
CA TYR A 13 -14.64 2.92 -0.10
C TYR A 13 -14.44 3.22 1.39
N SER A 14 -15.53 3.29 2.17
CA SER A 14 -15.46 3.48 3.62
C SER A 14 -14.85 2.26 4.30
N ASP A 15 -15.18 1.04 3.85
CA ASP A 15 -14.58 -0.18 4.40
C ASP A 15 -13.08 -0.24 4.13
N ILE A 16 -12.67 0.07 2.90
CA ILE A 16 -11.25 0.15 2.51
C ILE A 16 -10.52 1.19 3.36
N PHE A 17 -11.10 2.38 3.54
CA PHE A 17 -10.51 3.43 4.33
C PHE A 17 -10.38 3.04 5.81
N ASN A 18 -11.42 2.45 6.39
CA ASN A 18 -11.39 1.98 7.77
C ASN A 18 -10.29 0.92 7.96
N LYS A 19 -10.17 -0.02 7.02
CA LYS A 19 -9.09 -1.02 7.08
C LYS A 19 -7.72 -0.38 6.92
N LEU A 20 -7.54 0.58 6.00
CA LEU A 20 -6.28 1.32 5.89
C LEU A 20 -5.89 2.05 7.19
N VAL A 21 -6.88 2.63 7.90
CA VAL A 21 -6.64 3.26 9.20
C VAL A 21 -6.22 2.23 10.26
N GLU A 22 -6.88 1.08 10.29
CA GLU A 22 -6.52 -0.05 11.16
C GLU A 22 -5.06 -0.47 10.94
N GLU A 23 -4.67 -0.80 9.70
CA GLU A 23 -3.31 -1.25 9.37
C GLU A 23 -2.24 -0.20 9.72
N VAL A 24 -2.52 1.09 9.49
CA VAL A 24 -1.59 2.18 9.84
C VAL A 24 -1.44 2.31 11.37
N MET A 25 -2.50 2.06 12.14
CA MET A 25 -2.44 2.05 13.59
C MET A 25 -1.69 0.82 14.14
N GLU A 26 -1.74 -0.31 13.45
CA GLU A 26 -0.95 -1.50 13.77
C GLU A 26 0.55 -1.26 13.50
N ILE A 27 0.92 -0.66 12.37
CA ILE A 27 2.30 -0.19 12.12
C ILE A 27 2.78 0.72 13.25
N LYS A 28 1.96 1.69 13.65
CA LYS A 28 2.32 2.62 14.73
C LYS A 28 2.59 1.85 16.03
N THR A 29 1.72 0.90 16.38
CA THR A 29 1.85 0.08 17.58
C THR A 29 3.14 -0.74 17.57
N GLU A 30 3.48 -1.37 16.44
CA GLU A 30 4.70 -2.17 16.31
C GLU A 30 5.97 -1.30 16.33
N ILE A 31 5.93 -0.07 15.78
CA ILE A 31 7.04 0.89 15.93
C ILE A 31 7.24 1.24 17.40
N GLU A 32 6.17 1.56 18.13
CA GLU A 32 6.26 1.86 19.58
C GLU A 32 6.82 0.66 20.37
N ALA A 33 6.41 -0.57 20.04
CA ALA A 33 6.94 -1.78 20.67
C ALA A 33 8.44 -1.99 20.39
N ILE A 34 8.89 -1.71 19.16
CA ILE A 34 10.31 -1.78 18.78
C ILE A 34 11.14 -0.74 19.53
N GLU A 35 10.64 0.49 19.66
CA GLU A 35 11.32 1.57 20.41
C GLU A 35 11.43 1.26 21.90
N LEU A 36 10.51 0.47 22.45
CA LEU A 36 10.54 -0.04 23.82
C LEU A 36 11.36 -1.32 24.00
N GLU A 37 12.05 -1.79 22.96
CA GLU A 37 12.85 -3.02 22.94
C GLU A 37 12.07 -4.32 23.30
N VAL A 38 10.74 -4.31 23.11
CA VAL A 38 9.85 -5.47 23.34
C VAL A 38 9.19 -5.98 22.06
N GLY A 39 9.33 -5.26 20.94
CA GLY A 39 8.72 -5.59 19.65
C GLY A 39 9.59 -6.47 18.74
N GLU A 40 8.94 -7.05 17.73
CA GLU A 40 9.56 -7.93 16.73
C GLU A 40 9.47 -7.26 15.34
N LYS A 41 10.59 -7.17 14.62
CA LYS A 41 10.61 -6.51 13.29
C LYS A 41 9.76 -7.26 12.27
N GLU A 42 9.61 -8.56 12.45
CA GLU A 42 8.77 -9.44 11.65
C GLU A 42 7.30 -9.02 11.68
N LYS A 43 6.80 -8.53 12.83
CA LYS A 43 5.45 -7.97 12.95
C LYS A 43 5.32 -6.67 12.18
N LEU A 44 6.27 -5.75 12.36
CA LEU A 44 6.28 -4.51 11.58
C LEU A 44 6.31 -4.78 10.05
N ILE A 45 7.01 -5.82 9.60
CA ILE A 45 6.98 -6.25 8.20
C ILE A 45 5.56 -6.69 7.80
N ALA A 46 4.88 -7.51 8.62
CA ALA A 46 3.52 -7.96 8.36
C ALA A 46 2.56 -6.77 8.21
N GLU A 47 2.51 -5.87 9.21
CA GLU A 47 1.61 -4.71 9.17
C GLU A 47 1.93 -3.76 8.00
N THR A 48 3.21 -3.65 7.62
CA THR A 48 3.61 -2.90 6.42
C THR A 48 3.08 -3.55 5.13
N LEU A 49 3.11 -4.87 5.04
CA LEU A 49 2.57 -5.61 3.91
C LEU A 49 1.04 -5.50 3.85
N ASP A 50 0.37 -5.44 4.99
CA ASP A 50 -1.09 -5.28 5.03
C ASP A 50 -1.53 -3.88 4.56
N VAL A 51 -0.81 -2.80 4.93
CA VAL A 51 -1.03 -1.47 4.31
C VAL A 51 -0.85 -1.52 2.79
N ILE A 52 0.20 -2.19 2.30
CA ILE A 52 0.43 -2.35 0.85
C ILE A 52 -0.72 -3.13 0.21
N GLN A 53 -1.21 -4.19 0.87
CA GLN A 53 -2.30 -5.03 0.39
C GLN A 53 -3.61 -4.24 0.24
N VAL A 54 -3.95 -3.40 1.22
CA VAL A 54 -5.13 -2.51 1.16
C VAL A 54 -4.97 -1.48 0.03
N CYS A 55 -3.78 -0.90 -0.14
CA CYS A 55 -3.49 0.03 -1.22
C CYS A 55 -3.63 -0.62 -2.61
N ILE A 56 -3.14 -1.85 -2.77
CA ILE A 56 -3.27 -2.63 -4.01
C ILE A 56 -4.74 -2.90 -4.31
N GLY A 57 -5.53 -3.34 -3.32
CA GLY A 57 -6.97 -3.58 -3.49
C GLY A 57 -7.72 -2.31 -3.92
N LEU A 58 -7.37 -1.14 -3.38
CA LEU A 58 -7.95 0.13 -3.79
C LEU A 58 -7.60 0.50 -5.24
N LEU A 59 -6.34 0.30 -5.65
CA LEU A 59 -5.92 0.54 -7.04
C LEU A 59 -6.62 -0.40 -8.02
N ASP A 60 -6.76 -1.68 -7.66
CA ASP A 60 -7.48 -2.67 -8.45
C ASP A 60 -8.96 -2.30 -8.62
N LYS A 61 -9.64 -1.93 -7.52
CA LYS A 61 -11.02 -1.43 -7.55
C LYS A 61 -11.17 -0.23 -8.49
N LEU A 62 -10.27 0.76 -8.39
CA LEU A 62 -10.30 1.94 -9.26
C LEU A 62 -10.03 1.59 -10.73
N SER A 63 -9.16 0.61 -10.99
CA SER A 63 -8.91 0.08 -12.34
C SER A 63 -10.20 -0.50 -12.95
N HIS A 64 -10.93 -1.31 -12.18
CA HIS A 64 -12.23 -1.88 -12.57
C HIS A 64 -13.31 -0.80 -12.79
N GLU A 65 -13.19 0.35 -12.13
CA GLU A 65 -14.05 1.52 -12.34
C GLU A 65 -13.60 2.40 -13.53
N GLY A 66 -12.64 1.93 -14.33
CA GLY A 66 -12.18 2.57 -15.57
C GLY A 66 -11.07 3.60 -15.38
N VAL A 67 -10.47 3.70 -14.19
CA VAL A 67 -9.35 4.60 -13.93
C VAL A 67 -8.07 4.02 -14.52
N ASN A 68 -7.36 4.80 -15.34
CA ASN A 68 -6.08 4.38 -15.90
C ASN A 68 -4.96 4.47 -14.85
N ILE A 69 -4.74 3.38 -14.13
CA ILE A 69 -3.73 3.26 -13.06
C ILE A 69 -2.31 3.47 -13.58
N ARG A 70 -1.98 2.94 -14.77
CA ARG A 70 -0.66 3.12 -15.41
C ARG A 70 -0.32 4.61 -15.59
N LYS A 71 -1.25 5.40 -16.13
CA LYS A 71 -1.09 6.84 -16.31
C LYS A 71 -0.98 7.57 -14.96
N ALA A 72 -1.71 7.13 -13.94
CA ALA A 72 -1.61 7.69 -12.60
C ALA A 72 -0.22 7.46 -11.98
N ILE A 73 0.35 6.27 -12.13
CA ILE A 73 1.70 5.91 -11.69
C ILE A 73 2.75 6.75 -12.41
N GLU A 74 2.66 6.89 -13.74
CA GLU A 74 3.59 7.73 -14.53
C GLU A 74 3.60 9.18 -14.03
N LYS A 75 2.41 9.77 -13.83
CA LYS A 75 2.27 11.13 -13.30
C LYS A 75 2.82 11.25 -11.87
N HIS A 76 2.60 10.24 -11.03
CA HIS A 76 3.11 10.21 -9.67
C HIS A 76 4.65 10.17 -9.66
N ASN A 77 5.25 9.28 -10.43
CA ASN A 77 6.71 9.15 -10.53
C ASN A 77 7.36 10.44 -11.05
N LEU A 78 6.80 11.04 -12.11
CA LEU A 78 7.30 12.32 -12.63
C LEU A 78 7.27 13.42 -11.56
N LYS A 79 6.18 13.50 -10.78
CA LYS A 79 6.05 14.45 -9.67
C LYS A 79 7.11 14.23 -8.58
N LEU A 80 7.46 12.98 -8.26
CA LEU A 80 8.53 12.69 -7.30
C LEU A 80 9.90 13.11 -7.83
N LEU A 81 10.21 12.81 -9.09
CA LEU A 81 11.47 13.24 -9.71
C LEU A 81 11.61 14.76 -9.74
N GLN A 82 10.54 15.48 -10.06
CA GLN A 82 10.49 16.95 -10.03
C GLN A 82 10.72 17.53 -8.62
N ARG A 83 10.40 16.77 -7.57
CA ARG A 83 10.65 17.15 -6.16
C ARG A 83 12.07 16.83 -5.69
N GLY A 84 12.96 16.40 -6.59
CA GLY A 84 14.36 16.11 -6.29
C GLY A 84 14.64 14.69 -5.80
N TRP A 85 13.63 13.82 -5.75
CA TRP A 85 13.86 12.41 -5.43
C TRP A 85 14.66 11.73 -6.54
N ARG A 86 15.61 10.87 -6.15
CA ARG A 86 16.35 10.01 -7.06
C ARG A 86 15.89 8.58 -6.87
N TYR A 87 15.45 7.93 -7.94
CA TYR A 87 15.05 6.53 -7.89
C TYR A 87 16.28 5.63 -7.73
N LYS A 88 16.19 4.63 -6.85
CA LYS A 88 17.24 3.64 -6.62
C LYS A 88 16.98 2.32 -7.36
N LYS A 89 15.71 1.93 -7.47
CA LYS A 89 15.20 0.70 -8.09
C LYS A 89 13.77 0.93 -8.58
N VAL A 90 13.28 0.05 -9.45
CA VAL A 90 11.89 0.03 -9.95
C VAL A 90 11.20 -1.22 -9.42
N LEU A 91 10.00 -1.04 -8.87
CA LEU A 91 9.07 -2.14 -8.61
C LEU A 91 8.12 -2.22 -9.80
N TYR A 92 8.00 -3.41 -10.39
CA TYR A 92 7.00 -3.67 -11.43
C TYR A 92 5.73 -4.17 -10.74
N ILE A 93 4.63 -3.46 -10.98
CA ILE A 93 3.29 -3.88 -10.59
C ILE A 93 2.57 -4.12 -11.91
N ASP A 94 2.18 -5.37 -12.13
CA ASP A 94 1.40 -5.74 -13.30
C ASP A 94 -0.09 -5.81 -12.92
N VAL A 95 -0.91 -5.21 -13.75
CA VAL A 95 -2.38 -5.19 -13.64
C VAL A 95 -2.88 -5.50 -15.04
N ASP A 96 -2.77 -6.78 -15.37
CA ASP A 96 -3.23 -7.39 -16.62
C ASP A 96 -4.69 -7.85 -16.50
#